data_AF-A0A0C9XJ62-F1
#
_entry.id   AF-A0A0C9XJ62-F1
#
_cell.length_a   1.000
_cell.length_b   1.000
_cell.length_c   1.000
_cell.angle_alpha   90.00
_cell.angle_beta   90.00
_cell.angle_gamma   90.00
#
_symmetry.space_group_name_H-M   'P 1'
#
loop_
_entity.id
_entity.type
_entity.pdbx_description
1 polymer ?
#
loop_
_entity_poly.entity_id
_entity_poly.type
_entity_poly.pdbx_seq_one_letter_code
_entity_poly.pdbx_strand_id
1 'polypeptide(L)'
;MAIEDKFERVAWVERRRKCKDDDSDAEQVLCRVLERNPTYVVSPTPDRRTNTKEYNLDNYKLCAIVSEHDAKKAGAEVVKQIESPLLSGLLYPGLQALDEQYLGVDFQFGGVDQRKIFTFAELYLPRLGYAKRAHLMNTMVPGLAGGKMSSSGPNFKIDFIDSPEVVEKELRAAFCEERNVDENGCL
;
A
#
# COMPACT_ATOMS: atom_id res chain seq x y z
N MET A 1 -24.44 -27.42 5.62
CA MET A 1 -24.45 -27.42 4.14
C MET A 1 -24.86 -26.02 3.64
N ALA A 2 -24.00 -25.00 3.85
CA ALA A 2 -24.19 -23.61 3.36
C ALA A 2 -22.97 -22.70 3.59
N ILE A 3 -21.79 -23.23 3.97
CA ILE A 3 -20.59 -22.44 4.26
C ILE A 3 -19.46 -22.72 3.25
N GLU A 4 -19.44 -23.90 2.63
CA GLU A 4 -18.42 -24.28 1.64
C GLU A 4 -18.59 -23.53 0.30
N ASP A 5 -19.82 -23.17 -0.08
CA ASP A 5 -20.15 -22.51 -1.37
C ASP A 5 -19.69 -21.04 -1.50
N LYS A 6 -19.20 -20.42 -0.42
CA LYS A 6 -18.67 -19.04 -0.49
C LYS A 6 -17.16 -18.98 -0.75
N PHE A 7 -16.43 -20.07 -0.51
CA PHE A 7 -14.97 -20.10 -0.76
C PHE A 7 -14.61 -20.47 -2.21
N GLU A 8 -15.54 -21.05 -2.98
CA GLU A 8 -15.28 -21.41 -4.39
C GLU A 8 -15.27 -20.21 -5.37
N ARG A 9 -15.67 -19.01 -4.92
CA ARG A 9 -15.56 -17.77 -5.72
C ARG A 9 -14.28 -16.99 -5.47
N VAL A 10 -13.25 -17.63 -4.90
CA VAL A 10 -11.88 -17.11 -5.01
C VAL A 10 -11.44 -17.36 -6.45
N ALA A 11 -11.83 -16.46 -7.34
CA ALA A 11 -11.37 -16.42 -8.72
C ALA A 11 -9.87 -16.11 -8.71
N TRP A 12 -9.06 -17.14 -8.52
CA TRP A 12 -7.72 -17.21 -9.11
C TRP A 12 -7.94 -17.25 -10.62
N VAL A 13 -8.24 -16.10 -11.22
CA VAL A 13 -7.98 -15.92 -12.65
C VAL A 13 -6.52 -16.33 -12.83
N GLU A 14 -6.20 -17.10 -13.84
CA GLU A 14 -4.87 -17.64 -14.09
C GLU A 14 -4.26 -16.90 -15.29
N ARG A 15 -3.20 -16.13 -15.05
CA ARG A 15 -2.50 -15.35 -16.08
C ARG A 15 -1.11 -15.04 -15.54
N ARG A 16 -0.22 -16.02 -15.73
CA ARG A 16 1.23 -15.86 -15.55
C ARG A 16 1.69 -14.63 -16.33
N ARG A 17 1.92 -13.50 -15.68
CA ARG A 17 2.71 -12.41 -16.25
C ARG A 17 4.13 -12.62 -15.75
N LYS A 18 5.07 -12.90 -16.66
CA LYS A 18 6.50 -12.85 -16.34
C LYS A 18 6.84 -11.41 -15.93
N CYS A 19 7.59 -11.26 -14.84
CA CYS A 19 8.23 -9.99 -14.49
C CYS A 19 8.94 -9.45 -15.73
N LYS A 20 8.71 -8.19 -16.06
CA LYS A 20 9.39 -7.45 -17.13
C LYS A 20 10.52 -6.61 -16.52
N ASP A 21 11.52 -6.29 -17.32
CA ASP A 21 12.63 -5.41 -16.89
C ASP A 21 12.15 -4.00 -16.50
N ASP A 22 10.96 -3.60 -16.94
CA ASP A 22 10.32 -2.31 -16.61
C ASP A 22 9.54 -2.33 -15.27
N ASP A 23 9.43 -3.49 -14.61
CA ASP A 23 8.75 -3.60 -13.32
C ASP A 23 9.65 -3.00 -12.21
N SER A 24 9.03 -2.41 -11.19
CA SER A 24 9.74 -1.72 -10.10
C SER A 24 10.67 -2.65 -9.33
N ASP A 25 11.72 -2.11 -8.68
CA ASP A 25 12.69 -2.90 -7.92
C ASP A 25 12.01 -3.81 -6.87
N ALA A 26 10.93 -3.33 -6.26
CA ALA A 26 10.09 -4.11 -5.35
C ALA A 26 9.39 -5.30 -6.04
N GLU A 27 8.86 -5.11 -7.25
CA GLU A 27 8.25 -6.18 -8.05
C GLU A 27 9.28 -7.21 -8.49
N GLN A 28 10.49 -6.79 -8.84
CA GLN A 28 11.59 -7.69 -9.20
C GLN A 28 12.03 -8.54 -8.00
N VAL A 29 12.16 -7.93 -6.81
CA VAL A 29 12.43 -8.66 -5.56
C VAL A 29 11.28 -9.61 -5.25
N LEU A 30 10.04 -9.16 -5.34
CA LEU A 30 8.87 -9.98 -5.09
C LEU A 30 8.81 -11.18 -6.05
N CYS A 31 9.09 -10.98 -7.34
CA CYS A 31 9.17 -12.04 -8.34
C CYS A 31 10.27 -13.06 -8.01
N ARG A 32 11.44 -12.63 -7.52
CA ARG A 32 12.55 -13.52 -7.14
C ARG A 32 12.31 -14.26 -5.81
N VAL A 33 11.66 -13.60 -4.85
CA VAL A 33 11.38 -14.17 -3.52
C VAL A 33 10.13 -15.08 -3.54
N LEU A 34 9.12 -14.73 -4.33
CA LEU A 34 7.84 -15.45 -4.43
C LEU A 34 7.78 -16.46 -5.59
N GLU A 35 8.90 -16.93 -6.13
CA GLU A 35 8.97 -17.95 -7.19
C GLU A 35 8.16 -19.25 -6.88
N ARG A 36 7.73 -19.44 -5.63
CA ARG A 36 7.03 -20.64 -5.15
C ARG A 36 5.50 -20.64 -5.28
N ASN A 37 4.80 -19.52 -5.48
CA ASN A 37 3.33 -19.53 -5.56
C ASN A 37 2.78 -18.57 -6.63
N PRO A 38 1.68 -18.91 -7.32
CA PRO A 38 1.10 -18.07 -8.35
C PRO A 38 0.56 -16.79 -7.72
N THR A 39 1.34 -15.72 -7.70
CA THR A 39 0.92 -14.41 -7.19
C THR A 39 0.56 -13.53 -8.38
N TYR A 40 -0.61 -12.91 -8.36
CA TYR A 40 -0.99 -11.90 -9.34
C TYR A 40 -0.34 -10.57 -8.98
N VAL A 41 0.65 -10.17 -9.77
CA VAL A 41 1.27 -8.85 -9.67
C VAL A 41 0.64 -7.95 -10.72
N VAL A 42 -0.12 -6.97 -10.27
CA VAL A 42 -0.66 -5.89 -11.11
C VAL A 42 0.20 -4.66 -10.85
N SER A 43 0.92 -4.23 -11.88
CA SER A 43 1.77 -3.05 -11.81
C SER A 43 0.93 -1.77 -11.67
N PRO A 44 1.28 -0.84 -10.74
CA PRO A 44 0.52 0.39 -10.48
C PRO A 44 0.65 1.47 -11.56
N THR A 45 1.25 1.16 -12.71
CA THR A 45 1.12 1.98 -13.93
C THR A 45 -0.34 2.36 -14.14
N PRO A 46 -0.68 3.57 -14.68
CA PRO A 46 -2.07 3.96 -14.94
C PRO A 46 -2.74 2.83 -15.67
N ASP A 47 -3.51 2.06 -14.93
CA ASP A 47 -4.08 0.86 -15.46
C ASP A 47 -5.06 1.32 -16.54
N ARG A 48 -5.20 0.53 -17.59
CA ARG A 48 -6.30 0.72 -18.55
C ARG A 48 -7.65 0.92 -17.82
N ARG A 49 -7.79 0.43 -16.58
CA ARG A 49 -8.90 0.63 -15.64
C ARG A 49 -9.08 2.06 -15.11
N THR A 50 -8.03 2.79 -14.70
CA THR A 50 -8.22 4.15 -14.14
C THR A 50 -8.68 5.16 -15.19
N ASN A 51 -8.43 4.87 -16.47
CA ASN A 51 -8.93 5.63 -17.62
C ASN A 51 -10.30 5.16 -18.16
N THR A 52 -11.01 4.29 -17.42
CA THR A 52 -12.38 3.89 -17.79
C THR A 52 -13.39 4.96 -17.41
N LYS A 53 -14.50 5.01 -18.15
CA LYS A 53 -15.57 5.99 -17.90
C LYS A 53 -16.23 5.74 -16.54
N GLU A 54 -16.39 4.48 -16.18
CA GLU A 54 -17.02 4.03 -14.95
C GLU A 54 -16.20 4.49 -13.74
N TYR A 55 -14.89 4.22 -13.76
CA TYR A 55 -13.98 4.61 -12.67
C TYR A 55 -13.98 6.13 -12.44
N ASN A 56 -13.88 6.90 -13.53
CA ASN A 56 -13.90 8.36 -13.44
C ASN A 56 -15.25 8.89 -12.93
N LEU A 57 -16.36 8.28 -13.35
CA LEU A 57 -17.69 8.65 -12.88
C LEU A 57 -17.84 8.39 -11.37
N ASP A 58 -17.37 7.24 -10.89
CA ASP A 58 -17.42 6.93 -9.46
C ASP A 58 -16.47 7.79 -8.63
N ASN A 59 -15.32 8.18 -9.20
CA ASN A 59 -14.45 9.19 -8.59
C ASN A 59 -15.18 10.54 -8.44
N TYR A 60 -15.92 10.99 -9.45
CA TYR A 60 -16.75 12.21 -9.32
C TYR A 60 -17.87 12.06 -8.30
N LYS A 61 -18.53 10.90 -8.21
CA LYS A 61 -19.53 10.63 -7.16
C LYS A 61 -18.90 10.68 -5.78
N LEU A 62 -17.70 10.12 -5.62
CA LEU A 62 -16.94 10.13 -4.38
C LEU A 62 -16.57 11.57 -3.98
N CYS A 63 -16.10 12.39 -4.91
CA CYS A 63 -15.86 13.82 -4.71
C CYS A 63 -17.13 14.61 -4.30
N ALA A 64 -18.32 14.15 -4.70
CA ALA A 64 -19.58 14.80 -4.33
C ALA A 64 -20.05 14.46 -2.91
N ILE A 65 -19.57 13.36 -2.32
CA ILE A 65 -20.00 12.89 -0.98
C ILE A 65 -18.92 13.03 0.10
N VAL A 66 -17.65 13.12 -0.29
CA VAL A 66 -16.50 13.25 0.61
C VAL A 66 -16.28 14.70 0.97
N SER A 67 -16.09 14.99 2.26
CA SER A 67 -15.71 16.34 2.70
C SER A 67 -14.21 16.54 2.53
N GLU A 68 -13.79 17.80 2.32
CA GLU A 68 -12.37 18.16 2.29
C GLU A 68 -11.64 17.73 3.58
N HIS A 69 -12.32 17.91 4.72
CA HIS A 69 -11.79 17.51 6.03
C HIS A 69 -11.49 16.01 6.09
N ASP A 70 -12.43 15.17 5.62
CA ASP A 70 -12.27 13.73 5.67
C ASP A 70 -11.21 13.23 4.69
N ALA A 71 -11.13 13.83 3.49
CA ALA A 71 -10.05 13.57 2.53
C ALA A 71 -8.66 13.92 3.10
N LYS A 72 -8.52 15.11 3.70
CA LYS A 72 -7.28 15.53 4.37
C LYS A 72 -6.90 14.60 5.51
N LYS A 73 -7.87 14.24 6.35
CA LYS A 73 -7.65 13.35 7.49
C LYS A 73 -7.23 11.95 7.03
N ALA A 74 -7.87 11.41 5.99
CA ALA A 74 -7.54 10.11 5.44
C ALA A 74 -6.12 10.04 4.87
N GLY A 75 -5.69 11.09 4.14
CA GLY A 75 -4.37 11.17 3.52
C GLY A 75 -3.24 11.64 4.45
N ALA A 76 -3.51 12.01 5.70
CA ALA A 76 -2.56 12.73 6.55
C ALA A 76 -1.22 12.01 6.81
N GLU A 77 -1.21 10.68 6.82
CA GLU A 77 0.00 9.89 7.10
C GLU A 77 0.69 9.35 5.86
N VAL A 78 0.01 9.36 4.71
CA VAL A 78 0.49 8.74 3.46
C VAL A 78 0.87 9.80 2.42
N VAL A 79 0.10 10.90 2.36
CA VAL A 79 0.38 12.01 1.45
C VAL A 79 1.38 12.95 2.11
N LYS A 80 2.39 13.37 1.36
CA LYS A 80 3.38 14.36 1.82
C LYS A 80 2.67 15.65 2.22
N GLN A 81 2.79 16.02 3.50
CA GLN A 81 2.22 17.24 4.02
C GLN A 81 3.07 18.44 3.56
N ILE A 82 2.43 19.36 2.83
CA ILE A 82 3.02 20.61 2.35
C ILE A 82 2.09 21.77 2.72
N GLU A 83 2.66 22.97 2.89
CA GLU A 83 1.92 24.16 3.35
C GLU A 83 0.72 24.49 2.45
N SER A 84 0.86 24.27 1.14
CA SER A 84 -0.21 24.38 0.15
C SER A 84 -0.43 23.03 -0.56
N PRO A 85 -1.29 22.14 -0.02
CA PRO A 85 -1.49 20.81 -0.59
C PRO A 85 -2.15 20.88 -1.97
N LEU A 86 -1.62 20.08 -2.89
CA LEU A 86 -2.22 19.91 -4.21
C LEU A 86 -3.55 19.15 -4.10
N LEU A 87 -4.49 19.44 -5.01
CA LEU A 87 -5.77 18.74 -5.10
C LEU A 87 -5.59 17.22 -5.27
N SER A 88 -4.52 16.80 -5.96
CA SER A 88 -4.16 15.39 -6.12
C SER A 88 -4.00 14.65 -4.78
N GLY A 89 -3.52 15.34 -3.74
CA GLY A 89 -3.41 14.77 -2.39
C GLY A 89 -4.76 14.50 -1.73
N LEU A 90 -5.80 15.26 -2.09
CA LEU A 90 -7.16 15.06 -1.58
C LEU A 90 -7.90 13.96 -2.33
N LEU A 91 -7.60 13.77 -3.62
CA LEU A 91 -8.18 12.72 -4.43
C LEU A 91 -7.61 11.34 -4.09
N TYR A 92 -6.35 11.29 -3.63
CA TYR A 92 -5.61 10.06 -3.43
C TYR A 92 -6.34 8.99 -2.57
N PRO A 93 -6.89 9.30 -1.37
CA PRO A 93 -7.61 8.30 -0.59
C PRO A 93 -8.86 7.75 -1.29
N GLY A 94 -9.53 8.58 -2.10
CA GLY A 94 -10.69 8.19 -2.91
C GLY A 94 -10.33 7.19 -4.00
N LEU A 95 -9.24 7.46 -4.71
CA LEU A 95 -8.72 6.57 -5.77
C LEU A 95 -8.32 5.21 -5.18
N GLN A 96 -7.59 5.20 -4.06
CA GLN A 96 -7.18 3.96 -3.39
C GLN A 96 -8.39 3.14 -2.91
N ALA A 97 -9.45 3.79 -2.42
CA ALA A 97 -10.68 3.09 -2.04
C ALA A 97 -11.40 2.49 -3.25
N LEU A 98 -11.49 3.21 -4.37
CA LEU A 98 -12.13 2.71 -5.60
C LEU A 98 -11.36 1.52 -6.19
N ASP A 99 -10.04 1.49 -6.04
CA ASP A 99 -9.22 0.38 -6.51
C ASP A 99 -9.65 -0.95 -5.88
N GLU A 100 -10.10 -0.98 -4.62
CA GLU A 100 -10.64 -2.21 -3.99
C GLU A 100 -11.81 -2.82 -4.77
N GLN A 101 -12.71 -1.96 -5.26
CA GLN A 101 -13.88 -2.38 -6.02
C GLN A 101 -13.50 -2.79 -7.45
N TYR A 102 -12.66 -1.99 -8.13
CA TYR A 102 -12.28 -2.19 -9.53
C TYR A 102 -11.21 -3.27 -9.74
N LEU A 103 -10.44 -3.61 -8.71
CA LEU A 103 -9.61 -4.80 -8.67
C LEU A 103 -10.43 -6.06 -8.34
N GLY A 104 -11.61 -5.90 -7.74
CA GLY A 104 -12.47 -7.03 -7.35
C GLY A 104 -11.88 -7.87 -6.23
N VAL A 105 -11.12 -7.24 -5.33
CA VAL A 105 -10.47 -7.92 -4.19
C VAL A 105 -11.43 -8.07 -3.02
N ASP A 106 -11.25 -9.07 -2.16
CA ASP A 106 -12.04 -9.22 -0.93
C ASP A 106 -11.40 -8.51 0.28
N PHE A 107 -10.08 -8.30 0.22
CA PHE A 107 -9.31 -7.65 1.26
C PHE A 107 -8.14 -6.85 0.70
N GLN A 108 -7.71 -5.82 1.43
CA GLN A 108 -6.55 -5.00 1.09
C GLN A 108 -5.39 -5.24 2.07
N PHE A 109 -4.24 -5.53 1.45
CA PHE A 109 -2.86 -5.61 1.98
C PHE A 109 -2.20 -4.26 2.29
N GLY A 110 -1.82 -3.88 3.51
CA GLY A 110 -0.90 -2.74 3.65
C GLY A 110 -0.38 -2.44 5.05
N GLY A 111 0.43 -1.39 5.18
CA GLY A 111 1.03 -0.98 6.46
C GLY A 111 0.02 -0.36 7.43
N VAL A 112 0.36 -0.33 8.72
CA VAL A 112 -0.45 0.36 9.75
C VAL A 112 -0.58 1.88 9.52
N ASP A 113 0.32 2.48 8.74
CA ASP A 113 0.27 3.87 8.28
C ASP A 113 -0.88 4.14 7.29
N GLN A 114 -1.35 3.10 6.59
CA GLN A 114 -2.50 3.17 5.68
C GLN A 114 -3.86 3.06 6.38
N ARG A 115 -3.88 2.85 7.71
CA ARG A 115 -5.10 2.65 8.51
C ARG A 115 -6.17 3.72 8.27
N LYS A 116 -5.76 4.99 8.10
CA LYS A 116 -6.70 6.09 7.87
C LYS A 116 -7.39 5.99 6.50
N ILE A 117 -6.67 5.53 5.48
CA ILE A 117 -7.23 5.29 4.14
C ILE A 117 -8.15 4.06 4.16
N PHE A 118 -7.76 2.99 4.86
CA PHE A 118 -8.61 1.81 5.04
C PHE A 118 -9.93 2.17 5.73
N THR A 119 -9.87 2.94 6.83
CA THR A 119 -11.07 3.40 7.53
C THR A 119 -11.95 4.29 6.65
N PHE A 120 -11.32 5.09 5.77
CA PHE A 120 -12.02 5.91 4.79
C PHE A 120 -12.75 5.04 3.74
N ALA A 121 -12.09 4.03 3.20
CA ALA A 121 -12.70 3.09 2.24
C ALA A 121 -13.90 2.36 2.87
N GLU A 122 -13.76 1.88 4.11
CA GLU A 122 -14.85 1.24 4.85
C GLU A 122 -16.08 2.14 5.04
N LEU A 123 -15.88 3.46 5.14
CA LEU A 123 -16.95 4.43 5.35
C LEU A 123 -17.65 4.84 4.05
N TYR A 124 -16.89 5.03 2.97
CA TYR A 124 -17.39 5.63 1.72
C TYR A 124 -17.80 4.60 0.65
N LEU A 125 -17.17 3.42 0.60
CA LEU A 125 -17.55 2.38 -0.36
C LEU A 125 -19.01 1.93 -0.20
N PRO A 126 -19.55 1.71 1.01
CA PRO A 126 -20.96 1.40 1.19
C PRO A 126 -21.91 2.51 0.74
N ARG A 127 -21.48 3.78 0.82
CA ARG A 127 -22.29 4.94 0.38
C ARG A 127 -22.42 5.00 -1.14
N LEU A 128 -21.45 4.45 -1.87
CA LEU A 128 -21.51 4.27 -3.31
C LEU A 128 -22.25 3.00 -3.74
N GLY A 129 -22.71 2.18 -2.78
CA GLY A 129 -23.39 0.91 -3.03
C GLY A 129 -22.44 -0.28 -3.21
N TYR A 130 -21.17 -0.13 -2.87
CA TYR A 130 -20.20 -1.23 -2.91
C TYR A 130 -20.11 -1.95 -1.56
N ALA A 131 -19.72 -3.22 -1.61
CA ALA A 131 -19.49 -3.98 -0.39
C ALA A 131 -18.27 -3.44 0.37
N LYS A 132 -18.27 -3.61 1.69
CA LYS A 132 -17.10 -3.35 2.54
C LYS A 132 -16.03 -4.41 2.30
N ARG A 133 -14.74 -4.06 2.37
CA ARG A 133 -13.61 -5.00 2.30
C ARG A 133 -12.92 -5.17 3.64
N ALA A 134 -12.21 -6.27 3.79
CA ALA A 134 -11.37 -6.51 4.96
C ALA A 134 -10.00 -5.84 4.78
N HIS A 135 -9.42 -5.33 5.85
CA HIS A 135 -8.12 -4.65 5.81
C HIS A 135 -7.14 -5.39 6.73
N LEU A 136 -6.04 -5.85 6.16
CA LEU A 136 -4.97 -6.53 6.90
C LEU A 136 -3.79 -5.58 7.00
N MET A 137 -3.35 -5.30 8.23
CA MET A 137 -2.30 -4.31 8.49
C MET A 137 -1.02 -4.98 9.00
N ASN A 138 0.11 -4.79 8.32
CA ASN A 138 1.42 -5.17 8.83
C ASN A 138 2.03 -4.07 9.69
N THR A 139 2.79 -4.47 10.72
CA THR A 139 3.61 -3.55 11.50
C THR A 139 4.69 -2.94 10.63
N MET A 140 4.99 -1.65 10.84
CA MET A 140 6.09 -1.00 10.14
C MET A 140 7.42 -1.51 10.68
N VAL A 141 8.34 -1.82 9.78
CA VAL A 141 9.72 -2.12 10.17
C VAL A 141 10.35 -0.83 10.69
N PRO A 142 10.92 -0.83 11.92
CA PRO A 142 11.63 0.32 12.44
C PRO A 142 12.86 0.65 11.58
N GLY A 143 13.25 1.93 11.58
CA GLY A 143 14.47 2.38 10.91
C GLY A 143 15.73 1.92 11.66
N LEU A 144 16.86 1.83 10.96
CA LEU A 144 18.14 1.39 11.52
C LEU A 144 18.65 2.27 12.67
N ALA A 145 18.24 3.53 12.73
CA ALA A 145 18.63 4.46 13.80
C ALA A 145 17.57 4.62 14.90
N GLY A 146 16.58 3.73 14.96
CA GLY A 146 15.43 3.84 15.87
C GLY A 146 14.28 4.64 15.28
N GLY A 147 13.05 4.35 15.74
CA GLY A 147 11.82 5.00 15.26
C GLY A 147 11.30 4.47 13.92
N LYS A 148 10.38 5.21 13.28
CA LYS A 148 9.78 4.82 11.99
C LYS A 148 10.82 4.92 10.87
N MET A 149 10.85 3.94 9.97
CA MET A 149 11.59 3.99 8.71
C MET A 149 10.99 5.10 7.82
N SER A 150 11.39 6.34 8.05
CA SER A 150 11.00 7.49 7.22
C SER A 150 12.09 7.75 6.20
N SER A 151 11.69 7.98 4.95
CA SER A 151 12.58 8.23 3.81
C SER A 151 13.33 9.58 3.88
N SER A 152 13.45 10.20 5.06
CA SER A 152 13.77 11.62 5.24
C SER A 152 15.20 11.92 5.68
N GLY A 153 16.03 10.89 5.93
CA GLY A 153 17.44 11.07 6.27
C GLY A 153 18.35 10.23 5.37
N PRO A 154 19.51 10.75 4.93
CA PRO A 154 20.55 9.88 4.39
C PRO A 154 21.00 8.91 5.50
N ASN A 155 21.12 7.61 5.18
CA ASN A 155 21.58 6.53 6.08
C ASN A 155 20.53 5.92 7.04
N PHE A 156 19.24 5.89 6.68
CA PHE A 156 18.18 5.31 7.51
C PHE A 156 17.46 4.11 6.88
N LYS A 157 17.77 3.78 5.62
CA LYS A 157 17.16 2.67 4.87
C LYS A 157 18.24 1.90 4.11
N ILE A 158 18.11 0.57 4.07
CA ILE A 158 18.82 -0.28 3.12
C ILE A 158 17.91 -0.42 1.90
N ASP A 159 18.42 -0.10 0.73
CA ASP A 159 17.71 -0.24 -0.53
C ASP A 159 17.85 -1.67 -1.10
N PHE A 160 16.93 -2.07 -1.97
CA PHE A 160 16.92 -3.41 -2.56
C PHE A 160 18.11 -3.68 -3.49
N ILE A 161 18.72 -2.61 -3.98
CA ILE A 161 19.83 -2.63 -4.95
C ILE A 161 21.15 -2.15 -4.34
N ASP A 162 21.21 -1.95 -3.02
CA ASP A 162 22.44 -1.54 -2.34
C ASP A 162 23.52 -2.63 -2.44
N SER A 163 24.77 -2.20 -2.63
CA SER A 163 25.90 -3.13 -2.66
C SER A 163 26.18 -3.68 -1.25
N PRO A 164 26.79 -4.87 -1.12
CA PRO A 164 27.11 -5.45 0.18
C PRO A 164 27.92 -4.53 1.09
N GLU A 165 28.81 -3.71 0.51
CA GLU A 165 29.63 -2.74 1.23
C GLU A 165 28.79 -1.61 1.87
N VAL A 166 27.77 -1.13 1.16
CA VAL A 166 26.84 -0.12 1.67
C VAL A 166 25.99 -0.72 2.79
N VAL A 167 25.45 -1.93 2.59
CA VAL A 167 24.68 -2.63 3.62
C VAL A 167 25.49 -2.83 4.90
N GLU A 168 26.75 -3.26 4.80
CA GLU A 168 27.61 -3.44 5.98
C GLU A 168 27.87 -2.12 6.70
N LYS A 169 28.09 -1.04 5.94
CA LYS A 169 28.29 0.30 6.50
C LYS A 169 27.06 0.80 7.25
N GLU A 170 25.88 0.64 6.67
CA GLU A 170 24.60 1.06 7.26
C GLU A 170 24.26 0.24 8.52
N LEU A 171 24.52 -1.08 8.49
CA LEU A 171 24.36 -1.94 9.66
C LEU A 171 25.32 -1.57 10.80
N ARG A 172 26.57 -1.22 10.49
CA ARG A 172 27.54 -0.76 11.50
C ARG A 172 27.16 0.59 12.11
N ALA A 173 26.43 1.42 11.37
CA ALA A 173 25.95 2.71 11.83
C ALA A 173 24.60 2.63 12.57
N ALA A 174 23.95 1.46 12.56
CA ALA A 174 22.64 1.27 13.17
C ALA A 174 22.69 1.43 14.70
N PHE A 175 21.60 1.96 15.25
CA PHE A 175 21.41 2.06 16.69
C PHE A 175 21.15 0.68 17.28
N CYS A 176 22.08 0.20 18.10
CA CYS A 176 21.98 -1.09 18.78
C CYS A 176 22.62 -1.00 20.16
N GLU A 177 21.86 -0.47 21.12
CA GLU A 177 22.29 -0.38 22.52
C GLU A 177 22.15 -1.73 23.23
N GLU A 178 23.14 -2.10 24.05
CA GLU A 178 23.14 -3.36 24.78
C GLU A 178 21.94 -3.45 25.73
N ARG A 179 21.23 -4.58 25.69
CA ARG A 179 20.02 -4.86 26.49
C ARG A 179 18.82 -3.97 26.19
N ASN A 180 18.89 -3.11 25.18
CA ASN A 180 17.74 -2.35 24.73
C ASN A 180 16.93 -3.18 23.71
N VAL A 181 15.75 -3.63 24.15
CA VAL A 181 14.77 -4.36 23.32
C VAL A 181 13.72 -3.44 22.71
N ASP A 182 13.62 -2.20 23.22
CA ASP A 182 12.66 -1.20 22.78
C ASP A 182 13.36 -0.23 21.80
N GLU A 183 12.70 0.13 20.71
CA GLU A 183 13.25 1.05 19.69
C GLU A 183 14.55 0.58 18.98
N ASN A 184 14.83 -0.72 19.01
CA ASN A 184 15.98 -1.30 18.32
C ASN A 184 15.59 -1.80 16.91
N GLY A 185 16.13 -1.16 15.86
CA GLY A 185 15.85 -1.51 14.47
C GLY A 185 16.51 -2.80 14.00
N CYS A 186 17.46 -3.35 14.75
CA CYS A 186 18.22 -4.54 14.41
C CYS A 186 17.61 -5.85 14.93
N LEU A 187 16.63 -5.77 15.85
CA LEU A 187 15.93 -6.93 16.43
C LEU A 187 14.69 -7.31 15.62
#